data_AF-A0A9E4MG73-F1
#
_entry.id   AF-A0A9E4MG73-F1
#
_cell.length_a   1.000
_cell.length_b   1.000
_cell.length_c   1.000
_cell.angle_alpha   90.00
_cell.angle_beta   90.00
_cell.angle_gamma   90.00
#
_symmetry.space_group_name_H-M   'P 1'
#
loop_
_entity.id
_entity.type
_entity.pdbx_description
1 polymer ?
#
loop_
_entity_poly.entity_id
_entity_poly.type
_entity_poly.pdbx_seq_one_letter_code
_entity_poly.pdbx_strand_id
1 'polypeptide(L)' 'MRRIGRIYVVRTEDGLIIKRAGKDAGGSWQLVSDNPDKHTWPTRPWPPDAPMNGEVKWTGRTFL' A
#
# COMPACT_ATOMS: atom_id res chain seq x y z
N MET A 1 -4.17 -9.47 9.39
CA MET A 1 -3.55 -8.40 10.23
C MET A 1 -2.51 -7.65 9.40
N ARG A 2 -2.41 -6.32 9.54
CA ARG A 2 -1.44 -5.47 8.83
C ARG A 2 -0.05 -5.63 9.44
N ARG A 3 1.00 -5.73 8.62
CA ARG A 3 2.40 -5.83 9.08
C ARG A 3 3.28 -4.83 8.34
N ILE A 4 4.07 -4.07 9.08
CA ILE A 4 5.00 -3.06 8.54
C ILE A 4 5.94 -3.70 7.50
N GLY A 5 6.18 -2.98 6.41
CA GLY A 5 7.10 -3.35 5.33
C GLY A 5 6.53 -4.33 4.31
N ARG A 6 5.38 -4.97 4.58
CA ARG A 6 4.69 -5.86 3.63
C ARG A 6 3.89 -5.08 2.61
N ILE A 7 3.68 -5.64 1.44
CA ILE A 7 2.90 -5.04 0.36
C ILE A 7 1.54 -5.72 0.30
N TYR A 8 0.46 -4.93 0.18
CA TYR A 8 -0.91 -5.43 0.19
C TYR A 8 -1.70 -4.89 -0.98
N VAL A 9 -2.68 -5.68 -1.42
CA VAL A 9 -3.79 -5.22 -2.26
C VAL A 9 -4.88 -4.68 -1.34
N VAL A 10 -5.24 -3.41 -1.50
CA VAL A 10 -6.19 -2.71 -0.65
C VAL A 10 -7.28 -2.10 -1.51
N ARG A 11 -8.54 -2.28 -1.10
CA ARG A 11 -9.67 -1.59 -1.72
C ARG A 11 -9.87 -0.22 -1.08
N THR A 12 -9.85 0.81 -1.91
CA THR A 12 -10.06 2.21 -1.55
C THR A 12 -11.18 2.80 -2.41
N GLU A 13 -11.55 4.05 -2.16
CA GLU A 13 -12.52 4.80 -2.98
C GLU A 13 -12.09 4.92 -4.44
N ASP A 14 -10.78 5.03 -4.70
CA ASP A 14 -10.19 5.04 -6.05
C ASP A 14 -10.17 3.65 -6.73
N GLY A 15 -10.68 2.62 -6.06
CA GLY A 15 -10.61 1.23 -6.50
C GLY A 15 -9.49 0.43 -5.81
N LEU A 16 -9.00 -0.61 -6.50
CA LEU A 16 -7.95 -1.49 -5.98
C LEU A 16 -6.57 -0.87 -6.18
N ILE A 17 -5.81 -0.77 -5.10
CA ILE A 17 -4.43 -0.27 -5.13
C ILE A 17 -3.46 -1.26 -4.49
N ILE A 18 -2.18 -1.12 -4.85
CA ILE A 18 -1.08 -1.92 -4.30
C ILE A 18 -0.08 -0.96 -3.65
N LYS A 19 0.10 -1.08 -2.33
CA LYS A 19 0.99 -0.21 -1.55
C LYS A 19 1.68 -0.97 -0.42
N ARG A 20 2.81 -0.44 0.04
CA ARG A 20 3.53 -0.96 1.20
C ARG A 20 2.88 -0.47 2.49
N ALA A 21 2.73 -1.34 3.47
CA ALA A 21 2.28 -0.98 4.80
C ALA A 21 3.41 -0.26 5.55
N GLY A 22 3.14 0.94 6.03
CA GLY A 22 4.04 1.70 6.91
C GLY A 22 3.31 2.28 8.10
N LYS A 23 4.07 2.99 8.94
CA LYS A 23 3.54 3.85 9.97
C LYS A 23 4.18 5.23 9.86
N ASP A 24 3.44 6.27 10.22
CA ASP A 24 4.02 7.61 10.42
C ASP A 24 4.71 7.71 11.80
N ALA A 25 5.25 8.89 12.10
CA ALA A 25 5.90 9.18 13.39
C ALA A 25 4.95 9.03 14.60
N GLY A 26 3.64 9.18 14.39
CA GLY A 26 2.62 8.98 15.41
C GLY A 26 2.14 7.53 15.54
N GLY A 27 2.68 6.61 14.73
CA GLY A 27 2.34 5.19 14.76
C GLY A 27 1.04 4.82 14.03
N SER A 28 0.43 5.76 13.30
CA SER A 28 -0.78 5.51 12.50
C SER A 28 -0.42 4.78 11.21
N TRP A 29 -1.30 3.88 10.75
CA TRP A 29 -1.04 3.08 9.55
C TRP A 29 -1.09 3.91 8.27
N GLN A 30 -0.12 3.68 7.40
CA GLN A 30 0.05 4.39 6.13
C GLN A 30 0.14 3.39 4.96
N LEU A 31 -0.41 3.78 3.82
CA LEU A 31 -0.20 3.17 2.51
C LEU A 31 0.97 3.89 1.82
N VAL A 32 2.16 3.35 2.03
CA VAL A 32 3.42 3.92 1.52
C VAL A 32 3.60 3.56 0.05
N SER A 33 3.94 4.58 -0.75
CA SER A 33 4.28 4.41 -2.15
C SER A 33 5.75 4.07 -2.31
N ASP A 34 6.09 3.08 -3.12
CA ASP A 34 7.48 2.76 -3.50
C ASP A 34 7.92 3.48 -4.80
N ASN A 35 7.03 4.26 -5.44
CA ASN A 35 7.37 5.03 -6.64
C ASN A 35 8.32 6.21 -6.29
N PRO A 36 9.39 6.49 -7.05
CA PRO A 36 10.27 7.63 -6.80
C PRO A 36 9.56 8.99 -6.91
N ASP A 37 8.56 9.12 -7.78
CA ASP A 37 7.72 10.31 -7.87
C ASP A 37 6.65 10.30 -6.77
N LYS A 38 6.98 10.93 -5.64
CA LYS A 38 6.07 11.06 -4.49
C LYS A 38 5.02 12.14 -4.67
N HIS A 39 5.18 13.06 -5.61
CA HIS A 39 4.20 14.11 -5.87
C HIS A 39 2.95 13.49 -6.52
N THR A 40 3.15 12.69 -7.57
CA THR A 40 2.06 11.98 -8.25
C THR A 40 1.56 10.78 -7.44
N TRP A 41 2.46 10.10 -6.72
CA TRP A 41 2.14 8.88 -5.97
C TRP A 41 2.48 9.03 -4.49
N PRO A 42 1.73 9.86 -3.74
CA PRO A 42 2.03 10.12 -2.35
C PRO A 42 1.78 8.90 -1.46
N THR A 43 2.43 8.91 -0.30
CA THR A 43 2.00 8.11 0.85
C THR A 43 0.71 8.71 1.39
N ARG A 44 -0.25 7.86 1.75
CA ARG A 44 -1.53 8.31 2.31
C ARG A 44 -1.94 7.46 3.51
N PRO A 45 -2.82 7.98 4.39
CA PRO A 45 -3.38 7.19 5.48
C PRO A 45 -3.97 5.88 4.97
N TRP A 46 -3.79 4.79 5.72
CA TRP A 46 -4.51 3.54 5.48
C TRP A 46 -5.79 3.55 6.32
N PRO A 47 -6.99 3.79 5.74
CA PRO A 47 -8.23 3.82 6.50
C PRO A 47 -8.41 2.53 7.31
N PRO A 48 -8.84 2.60 8.58
CA PRO A 48 -8.91 1.43 9.47
C PRO A 48 -9.88 0.35 8.95
N ASP A 49 -10.90 0.76 8.22
CA ASP A 49 -11.98 -0.04 7.63
C ASP A 49 -11.71 -0.47 6.17
N ALA A 50 -10.70 0.08 5.51
CA ALA A 50 -10.38 -0.27 4.12
C ALA A 50 -10.06 -1.78 3.99
N PRO A 51 -10.80 -2.51 3.14
CA PRO A 51 -10.59 -3.94 2.96
C PRO A 51 -9.17 -4.26 2.47
N MET A 52 -8.51 -5.17 3.19
CA MET A 52 -7.23 -5.75 2.81
C MET A 52 -7.50 -7.07 2.07
N ASN A 53 -7.47 -7.02 0.74
CA ASN A 53 -7.82 -8.18 -0.10
C ASN A 53 -6.77 -9.28 -0.06
N GLY A 54 -5.50 -8.94 0.20
CA GLY A 54 -4.43 -9.92 0.32
C GLY A 54 -3.04 -9.30 0.43
N GLU A 55 -2.06 -10.10 0.86
CA GLU A 55 -0.65 -9.75 0.85
C GLU A 55 -0.03 -10.16 -0.49
N VAL A 56 0.74 -9.25 -1.10
CA VAL A 56 1.53 -9.53 -2.31
C VAL A 56 2.73 -10.39 -1.91
N LYS A 57 2.87 -11.56 -2.55
CA LYS A 57 3.96 -12.51 -2.26
C LYS A 57 5.07 -12.51 -3.30
N TRP A 58 4.74 -12.22 -4.55
CA TRP A 58 5.69 -12.20 -5.65
C TRP A 58 5.18 -11.25 -6.73
N THR A 59 6.09 -10.81 -7.59
CA THR A 59 5.78 -10.11 -8.83
C THR A 59 6.54 -10.79 -9.95
N GLY A 60 5.89 -10.99 -11.09
CA GLY A 60 6.50 -11.52 -12.29
C GLY A 60 6.44 -10.47 -13.39
N ARG A 61 7.51 -10.36 -14.16
CA ARG A 61 7.55 -9.52 -15.36
C ARG A 61 7.73 -10.42 -16.56
N THR A 62 6.85 -10.29 -17.55
CA THR A 62 7.10 -10.80 -18.89
C THR A 62 7.68 -9.66 -19.72
N PHE A 63 8.60 -9.99 -20.63
CA PHE A 63 9.03 -9.04 -21.65
C PHE A 63 7.98 -9.10 -22.77
N LEU A 64 7.19 -8.05 -22.89
CA LEU A 64 6.52 -7.71 -24.15
C LEU A 64 7.45 -6.77 -24.92
#